data_AF-A0A554X477-F1
#
_entry.id   AF-A0A554X477-F1
#
_cell.length_a   1.000
_cell.length_b   1.000
_cell.length_c   1.000
_cell.angle_alpha   90.00
_cell.angle_beta   90.00
_cell.angle_gamma   90.00
#
_symmetry.space_group_name_H-M   'P 1'
#
loop_
_entity.id
_entity.type
_entity.pdbx_description
1 polymer ?
#
loop_
_entity_poly.entity_id
_entity_poly.type
_entity_poly.pdbx_seq_one_letter_code
_entity_poly.pdbx_strand_id
1 'polypeptide(L)'
;MAEFANHERILGSWQQLARGILPHLDKLECVVLLPSSNPSGSLPPSCEQVDLAIEIFTHLIRNQTGESRAITIETMPPANFEDFRAIMDQLEGAIRLCKHKGFALSDMVIDVTGGQKTTSIAGALTTLDKRELDLQYVPPGDKGNMRPKVKGYRVSTPTLT
;
A
#
# COMPACT_ATOMS: atom_id res chain seq x y z
N MET A 1 8.29 -24.00 -1.79
CA MET A 1 9.46 -23.24 -2.29
C MET A 1 9.34 -22.88 -3.77
N ALA A 2 8.85 -23.77 -4.65
CA ALA A 2 8.65 -23.46 -6.07
C ALA A 2 7.49 -22.48 -6.35
N GLU A 3 6.42 -22.48 -5.55
CA GLU A 3 5.28 -21.56 -5.72
C GLU A 3 5.65 -20.09 -5.52
N PHE A 4 6.45 -19.75 -4.49
CA PHE A 4 6.84 -18.37 -4.20
C PHE A 4 7.70 -17.76 -5.32
N ALA A 5 8.66 -18.52 -5.86
CA ALA A 5 9.51 -18.05 -6.97
C ALA A 5 8.72 -17.88 -8.28
N ASN A 6 7.69 -18.70 -8.52
CA ASN A 6 6.82 -18.55 -9.68
C ASN A 6 5.84 -17.37 -9.51
N HIS A 7 5.33 -17.13 -8.29
CA HIS A 7 4.56 -15.94 -7.93
C HIS A 7 5.39 -14.65 -8.09
N GLU A 8 6.67 -14.67 -7.74
CA GLU A 8 7.58 -13.53 -7.96
C GLU A 8 7.66 -13.17 -9.45
N ARG A 9 7.84 -14.16 -10.34
CA ARG A 9 7.90 -13.90 -11.79
C ARG A 9 6.60 -13.32 -12.36
N ILE A 10 5.45 -13.66 -11.78
CA ILE A 10 4.12 -13.19 -12.20
C ILE A 10 3.81 -11.79 -11.67
N LEU A 11 4.26 -11.47 -10.45
CA LEU A 11 3.97 -10.18 -9.79
C LEU A 11 4.81 -9.01 -10.34
N GLY A 12 5.98 -9.26 -10.93
CA GLY A 12 6.80 -8.21 -11.53
C GLY A 12 7.07 -7.03 -10.57
N SER A 13 6.71 -5.80 -10.98
CA SER A 13 6.82 -4.59 -10.16
C SER A 13 5.94 -4.59 -8.90
N TRP A 14 4.89 -5.42 -8.86
CA TRP A 14 3.94 -5.51 -7.75
C TRP A 14 4.43 -6.36 -6.58
N GLN A 15 5.58 -7.03 -6.72
CA GLN A 15 6.13 -7.91 -5.68
C GLN A 15 6.28 -7.22 -4.32
N GLN A 16 6.74 -5.97 -4.30
CA GLN A 16 6.96 -5.29 -3.03
C GLN A 16 5.65 -4.91 -2.34
N LEU A 17 4.66 -4.45 -3.11
CA LEU A 17 3.30 -4.19 -2.61
C LEU A 17 2.64 -5.48 -2.11
N ALA A 18 2.79 -6.59 -2.84
CA ALA A 18 2.35 -7.91 -2.39
C ALA A 18 2.99 -8.29 -1.04
N ARG A 19 4.31 -8.14 -0.90
CA ARG A 19 5.02 -8.38 0.38
C ARG A 19 4.53 -7.47 1.51
N GLY A 20 4.02 -6.29 1.20
CA GLY A 20 3.41 -5.39 2.17
C GLY A 20 2.03 -5.84 2.63
N ILE A 21 1.23 -6.44 1.74
CA ILE A 21 -0.14 -6.89 2.02
C ILE A 21 -0.16 -8.23 2.76
N LEU A 22 0.65 -9.20 2.31
CA LEU A 22 0.59 -10.60 2.76
C LEU A 22 0.66 -10.81 4.30
N PRO A 23 1.47 -10.06 5.07
CA PRO A 23 1.54 -10.23 6.51
C PRO A 23 0.26 -9.86 7.26
N HIS A 24 -0.64 -9.09 6.64
CA HIS A 24 -1.86 -8.58 7.26
C HIS A 24 -3.11 -9.40 6.93
N LEU A 25 -3.00 -10.44 6.09
CA LEU A 25 -4.18 -11.19 5.61
C LEU A 25 -5.06 -11.79 6.71
N ASP A 26 -4.52 -11.99 7.91
CA ASP A 26 -5.25 -12.50 9.07
C ASP A 26 -6.19 -11.48 9.70
N LYS A 27 -6.06 -10.19 9.38
CA LYS A 27 -6.87 -9.06 9.90
C LYS A 27 -7.33 -8.08 8.82
N LEU A 28 -6.74 -8.12 7.64
CA LEU A 28 -7.03 -7.23 6.53
C LEU A 28 -8.46 -7.45 6.05
N GLU A 29 -9.19 -6.34 5.85
CA GLU A 29 -10.55 -6.31 5.30
C GLU A 29 -10.66 -5.44 4.05
N CYS A 30 -9.74 -4.47 3.89
CA CYS A 30 -9.76 -3.53 2.78
C CYS A 30 -8.34 -3.12 2.37
N VAL A 31 -8.08 -3.14 1.06
CA VAL A 31 -6.91 -2.52 0.42
C VAL A 31 -7.40 -1.32 -0.38
N VAL A 32 -6.82 -0.15 -0.17
CA VAL A 32 -7.12 1.04 -1.01
C VAL A 32 -5.90 1.34 -1.87
N LEU A 33 -6.06 1.25 -3.19
CA LEU A 33 -5.01 1.59 -4.15
C LEU A 33 -5.08 3.10 -4.47
N LEU A 34 -3.92 3.76 -4.43
CA LEU A 34 -3.76 5.17 -4.74
C LEU A 34 -2.95 5.30 -6.04
N PRO A 35 -3.62 5.40 -7.21
CA PRO A 35 -2.94 5.51 -8.49
C PRO A 35 -2.43 6.93 -8.77
N SER A 36 -1.40 7.01 -9.59
CA SER A 36 -0.84 8.24 -10.17
C SER A 36 -1.42 8.52 -11.55
N SER A 37 -1.69 9.80 -11.85
CA SER A 37 -2.08 10.25 -13.19
C SER A 37 -0.90 10.65 -14.07
N ASN A 38 0.27 10.87 -13.47
CA ASN A 38 1.51 11.18 -14.18
C ASN A 38 2.39 9.93 -14.38
N PRO A 39 3.15 9.88 -15.49
CA PRO A 39 4.12 8.82 -15.74
C PRO A 39 5.29 8.91 -14.75
N SER A 40 6.05 7.81 -14.63
CA SER A 40 7.27 7.76 -13.82
C SER A 40 8.44 7.28 -14.67
N GLY A 41 9.26 8.23 -15.13
CA GLY A 41 10.32 7.95 -16.10
C GLY A 41 9.73 7.42 -17.41
N SER A 42 10.12 6.20 -17.81
CA SER A 42 9.60 5.53 -19.02
C SER A 42 8.34 4.69 -18.77
N LEU A 43 7.84 4.64 -17.54
CA LEU A 43 6.65 3.85 -17.19
C LEU A 43 5.38 4.70 -17.36
N PRO A 44 4.29 4.11 -17.87
CA PRO A 44 3.01 4.80 -17.95
C PRO A 44 2.47 5.14 -16.55
N PRO A 45 1.54 6.11 -16.45
CA PRO A 45 0.81 6.39 -15.21
C PRO A 45 0.23 5.13 -14.59
N SER A 46 0.28 5.01 -13.26
CA SER A 46 -0.24 3.81 -12.60
C SER A 46 -1.77 3.73 -12.65
N CYS A 47 -2.47 4.83 -12.94
CA CYS A 47 -3.91 4.81 -13.22
C CYS A 47 -4.28 3.97 -14.45
N GLU A 48 -3.39 3.83 -15.43
CA GLU A 48 -3.62 2.99 -16.62
C GLU A 48 -3.50 1.49 -16.31
N GLN A 49 -2.97 1.12 -15.14
CA GLN A 49 -2.75 -0.26 -14.72
C GLN A 49 -3.61 -0.66 -13.51
N VAL A 50 -4.55 0.21 -13.09
CA VAL A 50 -5.29 0.00 -11.85
C VAL A 50 -6.18 -1.25 -11.92
N ASP A 51 -6.85 -1.50 -13.05
CA ASP A 51 -7.69 -2.69 -13.23
C ASP A 51 -6.88 -3.97 -13.15
N LEU A 52 -5.70 -3.98 -13.78
CA LEU A 52 -4.75 -5.09 -13.69
C LEU A 52 -4.24 -5.30 -12.25
N ALA A 53 -3.97 -4.21 -11.52
CA ALA A 53 -3.57 -4.29 -10.12
C ALA A 53 -4.68 -4.90 -9.25
N ILE A 54 -5.95 -4.48 -9.45
CA ILE A 54 -7.10 -5.07 -8.76
C ILE A 54 -7.19 -6.57 -9.05
N GLU A 55 -7.09 -6.97 -10.32
CA GLU A 55 -7.14 -8.40 -10.72
C GLU A 55 -6.02 -9.21 -10.04
N ILE A 56 -4.78 -8.72 -10.13
CA ILE A 56 -3.61 -9.37 -9.53
C ILE A 56 -3.77 -9.52 -8.02
N PHE A 57 -4.12 -8.45 -7.31
CA PHE A 57 -4.24 -8.50 -5.84
C PHE A 57 -5.46 -9.29 -5.40
N THR A 58 -6.57 -9.26 -6.13
CA THR A 58 -7.75 -10.10 -5.86
C THR A 58 -7.37 -11.57 -5.96
N HIS A 59 -6.67 -11.97 -7.04
CA HIS A 59 -6.20 -13.34 -7.19
C HIS A 59 -5.16 -13.73 -6.14
N LEU A 60 -4.19 -12.87 -5.85
CA LEU A 60 -3.19 -13.11 -4.82
C LEU A 60 -3.85 -13.36 -3.46
N ILE A 61 -4.76 -12.48 -3.05
CA ILE A 61 -5.44 -12.58 -1.76
C ILE A 61 -6.29 -13.85 -1.70
N ARG A 62 -7.13 -14.10 -2.71
CA ARG A 62 -7.99 -15.30 -2.76
C ARG A 62 -7.18 -16.58 -2.70
N ASN A 63 -6.03 -16.65 -3.38
CA ASN A 63 -5.17 -17.84 -3.35
C ASN A 63 -4.55 -18.08 -1.97
N GLN A 64 -4.39 -17.04 -1.14
CA GLN A 64 -3.80 -17.14 0.20
C GLN A 64 -4.85 -17.34 1.29
N THR A 65 -6.05 -16.78 1.14
CA THR A 65 -7.11 -16.82 2.16
C THR A 65 -8.23 -17.84 1.86
N GLY A 66 -8.32 -18.33 0.62
CA GLY A 66 -9.48 -19.08 0.14
C GLY A 66 -10.71 -18.18 -0.07
N GLU A 67 -11.87 -18.79 -0.35
CA GLU A 67 -13.14 -18.08 -0.62
C GLU A 67 -13.85 -17.59 0.64
N SER A 68 -13.42 -18.01 1.83
CA SER A 68 -14.11 -17.73 3.09
C SER A 68 -13.92 -16.32 3.63
N ARG A 69 -12.96 -15.55 3.08
CA ARG A 69 -12.59 -14.23 3.59
C ARG A 69 -12.76 -13.16 2.51
N ALA A 70 -13.74 -12.28 2.72
CA ALA A 70 -14.03 -11.17 1.82
C ALA A 70 -13.12 -9.98 2.14
N ILE A 71 -12.01 -9.86 1.43
CA ILE A 71 -11.16 -8.65 1.45
C ILE A 71 -11.52 -7.80 0.24
N THR A 72 -11.88 -6.54 0.47
CA THR A 72 -12.25 -5.60 -0.59
C THR A 72 -11.03 -4.88 -1.12
N ILE A 73 -10.99 -4.63 -2.44
CA ILE A 73 -9.99 -3.76 -3.06
C ILE A 73 -10.74 -2.55 -3.62
N GLU A 74 -10.38 -1.38 -3.10
CA GLU A 74 -10.92 -0.09 -3.50
C GLU A 74 -9.85 0.72 -4.22
N THR A 75 -10.27 1.75 -4.94
CA THR A 75 -9.35 2.67 -5.61
C THR A 75 -9.75 4.11 -5.35
N MET A 76 -8.75 4.98 -5.20
CA MET A 76 -8.96 6.42 -5.24
C MET A 76 -8.87 6.94 -6.67
N PRO A 77 -9.52 8.08 -7.00
CA PRO A 77 -9.21 8.80 -8.22
C PRO A 77 -7.71 9.11 -8.31
N PRO A 78 -7.12 9.10 -9.52
CA PRO A 78 -5.69 9.26 -9.67
C PRO A 78 -5.24 10.68 -9.34
N ALA A 79 -4.05 10.80 -8.73
CA ALA A 79 -3.45 12.08 -8.36
C ALA A 79 -2.13 12.29 -9.11
N ASN A 80 -1.75 13.55 -9.33
CA ASN A 80 -0.42 13.86 -9.84
C ASN A 80 0.60 13.75 -8.70
N PHE A 81 1.52 12.78 -8.79
CA PHE A 81 2.53 12.53 -7.75
C PHE A 81 3.70 13.54 -7.75
N GLU A 82 3.72 14.46 -8.70
CA GLU A 82 4.58 15.66 -8.64
C GLU A 82 3.91 16.83 -7.90
N ASP A 83 2.59 16.76 -7.67
CA ASP A 83 1.86 17.74 -6.87
C ASP A 83 1.63 17.19 -5.45
N PHE A 84 2.40 17.71 -4.50
CA PHE A 84 2.31 17.32 -3.11
C PHE A 84 0.91 17.51 -2.51
N ARG A 85 0.16 18.55 -2.89
CA ARG A 85 -1.20 18.78 -2.37
C ARG A 85 -2.16 17.73 -2.89
N ALA A 86 -2.05 17.37 -4.17
CA ALA A 86 -2.86 16.31 -4.77
C ALA A 86 -2.66 14.96 -4.06
N ILE A 87 -1.43 14.63 -3.66
CA ILE A 87 -1.14 13.41 -2.89
C ILE A 87 -1.80 13.46 -1.50
N MET A 88 -1.68 14.60 -0.80
CA MET A 88 -2.29 14.76 0.53
C MET A 88 -3.82 14.67 0.47
N ASP A 89 -4.44 15.27 -0.55
CA ASP A 89 -5.89 15.19 -0.77
C ASP A 89 -6.33 13.76 -1.09
N GLN A 90 -5.54 13.01 -1.86
CA GLN A 90 -5.81 11.60 -2.17
C GLN A 90 -5.71 10.72 -0.91
N LEU A 91 -4.69 10.93 -0.07
CA LEU A 91 -4.54 10.24 1.22
C LEU A 91 -5.70 10.54 2.18
N GLU A 92 -6.10 11.81 2.30
CA GLU A 92 -7.25 12.19 3.13
C GLU A 92 -8.56 11.61 2.56
N GLY A 93 -8.70 11.53 1.24
CA GLY A 93 -9.80 10.82 0.58
C GLY A 93 -9.85 9.35 0.98
N ALA A 94 -8.72 8.64 0.93
CA ALA A 94 -8.63 7.23 1.31
C ALA A 94 -8.97 7.01 2.79
N ILE A 95 -8.46 7.88 3.68
CA ILE A 95 -8.77 7.82 5.12
C ILE A 95 -10.26 8.04 5.36
N ARG A 96 -10.88 9.03 4.68
CA ARG A 96 -12.33 9.27 4.78
C ARG A 96 -13.14 8.10 4.27
N LEU A 97 -12.73 7.47 3.17
CA LEU A 97 -13.35 6.25 2.66
C LEU A 97 -13.31 5.12 3.71
N CYS A 98 -12.14 4.84 4.30
CA CYS A 98 -12.01 3.81 5.32
C CYS A 98 -12.84 4.13 6.57
N LYS A 99 -12.87 5.39 7.02
CA LYS A 99 -13.72 5.82 8.14
C LYS A 99 -15.21 5.63 7.85
N HIS A 100 -15.66 5.95 6.63
CA HIS A 100 -17.06 5.73 6.22
C HIS A 100 -17.43 4.24 6.20
N LYS A 101 -16.45 3.35 5.96
CA LYS A 101 -16.61 1.89 6.07
C LYS A 101 -16.54 1.38 7.52
N GLY A 102 -16.31 2.25 8.49
CA GLY A 102 -16.30 1.91 9.92
C GLY A 102 -14.93 1.59 10.52
N PHE A 103 -13.84 1.71 9.75
CA PHE A 103 -12.48 1.45 10.25
C PHE A 103 -11.96 2.62 11.10
N ALA A 104 -11.35 2.32 12.24
CA ALA A 104 -10.65 3.32 13.05
C ALA A 104 -9.29 3.67 12.43
N LEU A 105 -8.73 4.84 12.75
CA LEU A 105 -7.39 5.22 12.27
C LEU A 105 -6.32 4.21 12.73
N SER A 106 -6.45 3.70 13.95
CA SER A 106 -5.53 2.71 14.53
C SER A 106 -5.46 1.38 13.77
N ASP A 107 -6.45 1.11 12.91
CA ASP A 107 -6.54 -0.12 12.11
C ASP A 107 -5.99 0.07 10.69
N MET A 108 -5.58 1.30 10.34
CA MET A 108 -5.10 1.65 9.00
C MET A 108 -3.58 1.71 8.95
N VAL A 109 -3.02 1.23 7.83
CA VAL A 109 -1.59 1.29 7.53
C VAL A 109 -1.40 2.00 6.19
N ILE A 110 -0.57 3.05 6.18
CA ILE A 110 -0.10 3.68 4.94
C ILE A 110 1.13 2.93 4.46
N ASP A 111 1.05 2.26 3.32
CA ASP A 111 2.20 1.63 2.68
C ASP A 111 2.88 2.60 1.69
N VAL A 112 4.15 2.92 1.94
CA VAL A 112 4.97 3.82 1.12
C VAL A 112 6.07 3.09 0.35
N THR A 113 5.91 1.78 0.16
CA THR A 113 6.84 0.92 -0.56
C THR A 113 6.95 1.27 -2.04
N GLY A 114 5.82 1.65 -2.65
CA GLY A 114 5.73 2.07 -4.04
C GLY A 114 5.64 3.60 -4.20
N GLY A 115 5.82 4.06 -5.44
CA GLY A 115 5.66 5.46 -5.82
C GLY A 115 6.95 6.27 -5.84
N GLN A 116 6.79 7.59 -5.92
CA GLN A 116 7.89 8.55 -5.96
C GLN A 116 8.31 8.95 -4.53
N LYS A 117 9.48 9.58 -4.34
CA LYS A 117 9.90 10.05 -3.01
C LYS A 117 8.87 11.00 -2.36
N THR A 118 8.17 11.77 -3.19
CA THR A 118 7.09 12.68 -2.78
C THR A 118 5.94 11.93 -2.09
N THR A 119 5.53 10.76 -2.59
CA THR A 119 4.47 9.96 -1.97
C THR A 119 4.90 9.35 -0.65
N SER A 120 6.17 8.91 -0.54
CA SER A 120 6.70 8.41 0.73
C SER A 120 6.76 9.51 1.80
N ILE A 121 7.17 10.73 1.42
CA ILE A 121 7.18 11.88 2.34
C ILE A 121 5.76 12.27 2.75
N ALA A 122 4.82 12.33 1.80
CA ALA A 122 3.42 12.63 2.09
C ALA A 122 2.82 11.62 3.06
N GLY A 123 2.98 10.32 2.80
CA GLY A 123 2.51 9.26 3.70
C GLY A 123 3.10 9.37 5.11
N ALA A 124 4.39 9.66 5.23
CA ALA A 124 5.03 9.89 6.53
C ALA A 124 4.50 11.15 7.24
N LEU A 125 4.28 12.25 6.53
CA LEU A 125 3.71 13.47 7.12
C LEU A 125 2.26 13.25 7.58
N THR A 126 1.48 12.46 6.85
CA THR A 126 0.12 12.08 7.25
C THR A 126 0.11 11.33 8.57
N THR A 127 1.07 10.44 8.84
CA THR A 127 1.15 9.75 10.14
C THR A 127 1.65 10.63 11.29
N LEU A 128 2.38 11.72 11.00
CA LEU A 128 2.72 12.73 12.02
C LEU A 128 1.50 13.56 12.44
N ASP A 129 0.63 13.89 11.49
CA ASP A 129 -0.64 14.59 11.71
C ASP A 129 -1.67 13.67 12.40
N LYS A 130 -1.77 12.42 11.94
CA LYS A 130 -2.72 11.41 12.43
C LYS A 130 -1.96 10.26 13.08
N ARG A 131 -1.51 10.49 14.31
CA ARG A 131 -0.56 9.63 15.06
C ARG A 131 -1.02 8.19 15.34
N GLU A 132 -2.31 7.91 15.15
CA GLU A 132 -2.86 6.56 15.26
C GLU A 132 -2.56 5.70 14.03
N LEU A 133 -2.22 6.31 12.89
CA LEU A 133 -1.88 5.61 11.65
C LEU A 133 -0.48 4.99 11.74
N ASP A 134 -0.37 3.78 11.21
CA ASP A 134 0.92 3.14 10.98
C ASP A 134 1.46 3.46 9.58
N LEU A 135 2.77 3.57 9.47
CA LEU A 135 3.48 3.68 8.20
C LEU A 135 4.24 2.38 7.94
N GLN A 136 4.18 1.86 6.71
CA GLN A 136 4.89 0.66 6.31
C GLN A 136 5.79 0.91 5.10
N TYR A 137 6.97 0.29 5.11
CA TYR A 137 7.87 0.25 3.96
C TYR A 137 8.51 -1.12 3.84
N VAL A 138 8.42 -1.72 2.65
CA VAL A 138 9.12 -2.96 2.31
C VAL A 138 10.39 -2.62 1.53
N PRO A 139 11.59 -2.79 2.12
CA PRO A 139 12.82 -2.50 1.40
C PRO A 139 13.00 -3.44 0.20
N PRO A 140 13.63 -2.98 -0.90
CA PRO A 140 14.16 -3.89 -1.90
C PRO A 140 15.13 -4.85 -1.22
N GLY A 141 14.96 -6.16 -1.45
CA GLY A 141 15.75 -7.17 -0.76
C GLY A 141 17.24 -7.05 -1.11
N ASP A 142 18.11 -7.33 -0.14
CA ASP A 142 19.52 -7.60 -0.42
C ASP A 142 19.63 -8.88 -1.26
N LYS A 143 20.51 -8.90 -2.27
CA LYS A 143 20.74 -10.02 -3.19
C LYS A 143 21.15 -11.36 -2.53
N GLY A 144 21.11 -11.48 -1.20
CA GLY A 144 21.46 -12.69 -0.44
C GLY A 144 20.45 -13.12 0.63
N ASN A 145 19.35 -12.40 0.86
CA ASN A 145 18.38 -12.76 1.90
C ASN A 145 16.98 -13.01 1.31
N MET A 146 16.59 -14.29 1.22
CA MET A 146 15.34 -14.77 0.62
C MET A 146 14.04 -14.39 1.37
N ARG A 147 14.10 -13.56 2.41
CA ARG A 147 12.91 -13.05 3.13
C ARG A 147 13.10 -11.58 3.54
N PRO A 148 12.71 -10.62 2.70
CA PRO A 148 12.66 -9.22 3.08
C PRO A 148 11.71 -9.07 4.29
N LYS A 149 12.20 -8.54 5.40
CA LYS A 149 11.37 -8.22 6.56
C LYS A 149 10.59 -6.94 6.24
N VAL A 150 9.26 -6.99 6.34
CA VAL A 150 8.42 -5.80 6.33
C VAL A 150 8.82 -4.94 7.53
N LYS A 151 9.14 -3.66 7.28
CA LYS A 151 9.44 -2.70 8.34
C LYS A 151 8.20 -1.83 8.55
N GLY A 152 7.49 -2.10 9.65
CA GLY A 152 6.45 -1.23 10.17
C GLY A 152 7.05 -0.14 11.05
N TYR A 153 6.61 1.09 10.85
CA TYR A 153 6.99 2.27 11.63
C TYR A 153 5.72 2.89 12.21
N ARG A 154 5.56 2.80 13.53
CA ARG A 154 4.59 3.61 14.26
C ARG A 154 5.32 4.82 14.80
N VAL A 155 4.91 6.03 14.42
CA VAL A 155 5.49 7.22 15.03
C VAL A 155 4.92 7.38 16.43
N SER A 156 5.69 6.96 17.42
CA SER A 156 5.47 7.37 18.81
C SER A 156 6.35 8.59 19.06
N THR A 157 5.74 9.70 19.42
CA THR A 157 6.49 10.86 19.90
C THR A 157 5.88 11.18 21.26
N PRO A 158 6.69 11.11 22.34
CA PRO A 158 6.18 11.24 23.69
C PRO A 158 5.39 12.55 23.78
N THR A 159 4.20 12.48 24.40
CA THR A 159 3.46 13.69 24.77
C THR A 159 4.42 14.54 25.57
N LEU A 160 4.77 15.72 25.04
CA LEU A 160 5.46 16.73 25.83
C LEU A 160 4.46 17.10 26.94
N THR A 161 4.72 16.57 28.13
CA THR A 161 3.98 16.86 29.36
C THR A 161 4.52 18.14 29.98
#